data_AF-A0A7Y7DIR6-F1
#
_entry.id   AF-A0A7Y7DIR6-F1
#
_cell.length_a   1.000
_cell.length_b   1.000
_cell.length_c   1.000
_cell.angle_alpha   90.00
_cell.angle_beta   90.00
_cell.angle_gamma   90.00
#
_symmetry.space_group_name_H-M   'P 1'
#
loop_
_entity.id
_entity.type
_entity.pdbx_description
1 polymer ?
#
loop_
_entity_poly.entity_id
_entity_poly.type
_entity_poly.pdbx_seq_one_letter_code
_entity_poly.pdbx_strand_id
1 'polypeptide(L)'
;MKYFKAILPLIFIIFLPRLSNGQGISCQEVYEIVTENYDYKDTVTPIGSSMLTRVTYYTLDGDGFVVANIKRNEYDFRGTPYIFCGISSQRWARFKNEGMFNSWGESFHAYIRDYTCNCY
;
A
#
# COMPACT_ATOMS: atom_id res chain seq x y z
N MET A 1 -28.97 -3.00 65.36
CA MET A 1 -28.48 -2.23 64.19
C MET A 1 -27.24 -2.94 63.66
N LYS A 2 -27.19 -3.20 62.35
CA LYS A 2 -26.29 -4.16 61.68
C LYS A 2 -24.93 -3.53 61.39
N TYR A 3 -23.87 -4.25 61.70
CA TYR A 3 -22.48 -3.94 61.37
C TYR A 3 -22.27 -4.02 59.85
N PHE A 4 -21.94 -2.90 59.22
CA PHE A 4 -21.65 -2.83 57.79
C PHE A 4 -20.16 -3.11 57.58
N LYS A 5 -19.80 -4.36 57.27
CA LYS A 5 -18.45 -4.74 56.83
C LYS A 5 -18.22 -4.18 55.43
N ALA A 6 -17.37 -3.19 55.30
CA ALA A 6 -16.85 -2.75 54.00
C ALA A 6 -15.81 -3.77 53.51
N ILE A 7 -16.17 -4.55 52.49
CA ILE A 7 -15.25 -5.42 51.76
C ILE A 7 -14.68 -4.57 50.62
N LEU A 8 -13.40 -4.18 50.72
CA LEU A 8 -12.66 -3.53 49.64
C LEU A 8 -12.31 -4.60 48.59
N PRO A 9 -12.65 -4.43 47.30
CA PRO A 9 -12.13 -5.32 46.27
C PRO A 9 -10.69 -4.90 45.97
N LEU A 10 -9.76 -5.84 46.14
CA LEU A 10 -8.37 -5.73 45.74
C LEU A 10 -8.32 -5.74 44.20
N ILE A 11 -8.22 -4.57 43.59
CA ILE A 11 -8.09 -4.44 42.13
C ILE A 11 -6.68 -4.91 41.75
N PHE A 12 -6.57 -6.18 41.36
CA PHE A 12 -5.35 -6.74 40.78
C PHE A 12 -5.29 -6.31 39.31
N ILE A 13 -4.69 -5.14 39.05
CA ILE A 13 -4.40 -4.67 37.69
C ILE A 13 -3.30 -5.58 37.14
N ILE A 14 -3.68 -6.60 36.39
CA ILE A 14 -2.76 -7.42 35.62
C ILE A 14 -2.24 -6.53 34.50
N PHE A 15 -1.08 -5.91 34.72
CA PHE A 15 -0.27 -5.33 33.66
C PHE A 15 0.23 -6.47 32.77
N LEU A 16 -0.55 -6.81 31.74
CA LEU A 16 -0.06 -7.61 30.64
C LEU A 16 0.98 -6.76 29.88
N PRO A 17 2.25 -7.20 29.76
CA PRO A 17 3.15 -6.56 28.82
C PRO A 17 2.59 -6.75 27.42
N ARG A 18 2.39 -5.63 26.69
CA ARG A 18 2.08 -5.69 25.26
C ARG A 18 3.29 -6.34 24.58
N LEU A 19 3.15 -7.58 24.15
CA LEU A 19 4.07 -8.21 23.19
C LEU A 19 3.88 -7.47 21.86
N SER A 20 4.63 -6.40 21.66
CA SER A 20 4.79 -5.82 20.32
C SER A 20 5.69 -6.78 19.54
N ASN A 21 5.08 -7.77 18.89
CA ASN A 21 5.76 -8.51 17.82
C ASN A 21 5.98 -7.53 16.67
N GLY A 22 7.14 -6.87 16.67
CA GLY A 22 7.64 -6.07 15.55
C GLY A 22 8.14 -6.97 14.44
N GLN A 23 7.35 -7.97 14.02
CA GLN A 23 7.65 -8.68 12.78
C GLN A 23 7.31 -7.71 11.65
N GLY A 24 8.32 -7.35 10.86
CA GLY A 24 8.10 -6.62 9.63
C GLY A 24 7.14 -7.41 8.73
N ILE A 25 6.53 -6.72 7.77
CA ILE A 25 5.72 -7.35 6.73
C ILE A 25 6.55 -7.46 5.45
N SER A 26 6.43 -8.58 4.72
CA SER A 26 7.11 -8.72 3.43
C SER A 26 6.40 -7.93 2.34
N CYS A 27 7.12 -7.46 1.33
CA CYS A 27 6.48 -6.72 0.23
C CYS A 27 5.49 -7.58 -0.56
N GLN A 28 5.72 -8.89 -0.58
CA GLN A 28 4.80 -9.87 -1.17
C GLN A 28 3.49 -9.95 -0.37
N GLU A 29 3.57 -9.97 0.95
CA GLU A 29 2.39 -10.00 1.81
C GLU A 29 1.57 -8.71 1.72
N VAL A 30 2.23 -7.53 1.67
CA VAL A 30 1.52 -6.27 1.40
C VAL A 30 0.80 -6.32 0.05
N TYR A 31 1.47 -6.84 -0.99
CA TYR A 31 0.89 -7.00 -2.31
C TYR A 31 -0.34 -7.91 -2.30
N GLU A 32 -0.28 -9.06 -1.63
CA GLU A 32 -1.40 -9.99 -1.51
C GLU A 32 -2.58 -9.36 -0.78
N ILE A 33 -2.35 -8.78 0.40
CA ILE A 33 -3.39 -8.12 1.18
C ILE A 33 -4.12 -7.06 0.36
N VAL A 34 -3.37 -6.16 -0.28
CA VAL A 34 -3.94 -5.06 -1.07
C VAL A 34 -4.69 -5.58 -2.29
N THR A 35 -4.16 -6.58 -2.99
CA THR A 35 -4.78 -7.08 -4.23
C THR A 35 -6.00 -7.97 -3.99
N GLU A 36 -6.13 -8.54 -2.79
CA GLU A 36 -7.26 -9.38 -2.39
C GLU A 36 -8.37 -8.62 -1.65
N ASN A 37 -8.04 -7.57 -0.89
CA ASN A 37 -8.98 -6.93 0.04
C ASN A 37 -9.34 -5.47 -0.30
N TYR A 38 -8.95 -4.94 -1.46
CA TYR A 38 -9.15 -3.53 -1.83
C TYR A 38 -10.60 -3.04 -1.77
N ASP A 39 -10.78 -1.77 -1.39
CA ASP A 39 -12.04 -1.03 -1.47
C ASP A 39 -12.29 -0.46 -2.87
N TYR A 40 -11.22 -0.04 -3.53
CA TYR A 40 -11.25 0.56 -4.86
C TYR A 40 -10.07 0.10 -5.70
N LYS A 41 -10.29 0.00 -7.02
CA LYS A 41 -9.27 -0.36 -8.00
C LYS A 41 -9.45 0.45 -9.28
N ASP A 42 -8.34 0.97 -9.79
CA ASP A 42 -8.26 1.64 -11.08
C ASP A 42 -7.00 1.24 -11.83
N THR A 43 -7.12 0.88 -13.10
CA THR A 43 -6.03 0.30 -13.88
C THR A 43 -5.80 1.10 -15.14
N VAL A 44 -4.54 1.42 -15.41
CA VAL A 44 -4.12 1.95 -16.71
C VAL A 44 -3.15 1.02 -17.42
N THR A 45 -3.24 1.03 -18.74
CA THR A 45 -2.28 0.39 -19.64
C THR A 45 -1.43 1.50 -20.28
N PRO A 46 -0.16 1.66 -19.87
CA PRO A 46 0.74 2.70 -20.39
C PRO A 46 1.16 2.46 -21.84
N ILE A 47 0.27 2.70 -22.80
CA ILE A 47 0.53 2.49 -24.23
C ILE A 47 1.77 3.31 -24.65
N GLY A 48 2.70 2.67 -25.35
CA GLY A 48 3.95 3.30 -25.82
C GLY A 48 5.03 3.43 -24.74
N SER A 49 4.78 3.03 -23.49
CA SER A 49 5.81 3.07 -22.45
C SER A 49 6.91 2.04 -22.70
N SER A 50 8.16 2.47 -22.67
CA SER A 50 9.35 1.59 -22.68
C SER A 50 9.61 0.92 -21.33
N MET A 51 8.96 1.38 -20.26
CA MET A 51 9.23 0.95 -18.89
C MET A 51 8.06 0.21 -18.25
N LEU A 52 6.81 0.56 -18.56
CA LEU A 52 5.62 0.07 -17.87
C LEU A 52 4.73 -0.73 -18.82
N THR A 53 4.17 -1.83 -18.32
CA THR A 53 3.16 -2.63 -19.07
C THR A 53 1.74 -2.42 -18.52
N ARG A 54 1.63 -2.21 -17.21
CA ARG A 54 0.39 -2.01 -16.48
C ARG A 54 0.67 -1.27 -15.19
N VAL A 55 -0.21 -0.36 -14.79
CA VAL A 55 -0.17 0.26 -13.47
C VAL A 55 -1.56 0.22 -12.88
N THR A 56 -1.70 -0.36 -11.69
CA THR A 56 -2.96 -0.49 -10.99
C THR A 56 -2.88 0.27 -9.67
N TYR A 57 -3.83 1.17 -9.45
CA TYR A 57 -4.04 1.85 -8.19
C TYR A 57 -5.11 1.13 -7.38
N TYR A 58 -4.85 0.95 -6.10
CA TYR A 58 -5.75 0.37 -5.12
C TYR A 58 -5.96 1.35 -3.98
N THR A 59 -7.12 1.28 -3.33
CA THR A 59 -7.27 1.80 -1.97
C THR A 59 -7.69 0.70 -1.02
N LEU A 60 -7.16 0.74 0.19
CA LEU A 60 -7.53 -0.15 1.28
C LEU A 60 -7.49 0.66 2.57
N ASP A 61 -8.58 0.67 3.34
CA ASP A 61 -8.69 1.37 4.62
C ASP A 61 -8.37 2.87 4.54
N GLY A 62 -8.66 3.49 3.38
CA GLY A 62 -8.38 4.90 3.11
C GLY A 62 -6.94 5.21 2.64
N ASP A 63 -6.04 4.23 2.68
CA ASP A 63 -4.69 4.34 2.15
C ASP A 63 -4.64 3.94 0.68
N GLY A 64 -3.75 4.58 -0.09
CA GLY A 64 -3.58 4.34 -1.52
C GLY A 64 -2.29 3.60 -1.84
N PHE A 65 -2.40 2.64 -2.75
CA PHE A 65 -1.33 1.74 -3.16
C PHE A 65 -1.24 1.69 -4.68
N VAL A 66 -0.04 1.53 -5.23
CA VAL A 66 0.16 1.29 -6.65
C VAL A 66 0.94 0.02 -6.85
N VAL A 67 0.43 -0.87 -7.70
CA VAL A 67 1.19 -1.96 -8.29
C VAL A 67 1.57 -1.56 -9.71
N ALA A 68 2.87 -1.38 -9.95
CA ALA A 68 3.40 -1.11 -11.28
C ALA A 68 4.11 -2.34 -11.84
N ASN A 69 3.70 -2.78 -13.02
CA ASN A 69 4.35 -3.84 -13.76
C ASN A 69 5.46 -3.22 -14.63
N ILE A 70 6.70 -3.41 -14.21
CA ILE A 70 7.89 -2.80 -14.83
C ILE A 70 8.57 -3.83 -15.74
N LYS A 71 8.86 -3.42 -16.96
CA LYS A 71 9.57 -4.22 -17.97
C LYS A 71 11.01 -4.49 -17.54
N ARG A 72 11.48 -5.73 -17.72
CA ARG A 72 12.92 -6.05 -17.58
C ARG A 72 13.73 -5.70 -18.82
N ASN A 73 13.08 -5.72 -19.99
CA ASN A 73 13.65 -5.37 -21.29
C ASN A 73 12.51 -5.05 -22.27
N GLU A 74 12.86 -4.68 -23.51
CA GLU A 74 11.89 -4.27 -24.54
C GLU A 74 10.89 -5.37 -24.96
N TYR A 75 11.24 -6.65 -24.77
CA TYR A 75 10.40 -7.80 -25.10
C TYR A 75 9.53 -8.27 -23.93
N ASP A 76 9.63 -7.64 -22.77
CA ASP A 76 8.82 -7.98 -21.60
C ASP A 76 7.45 -7.30 -21.68
N PHE A 77 6.46 -8.01 -22.23
CA PHE A 77 5.09 -7.51 -22.35
C PHE A 77 4.26 -7.69 -21.07
N ARG A 78 4.76 -8.44 -20.08
CA ARG A 78 4.04 -8.69 -18.83
C ARG A 78 4.51 -7.76 -17.72
N GLY A 79 5.81 -7.50 -17.66
CA GLY A 79 6.45 -6.76 -16.58
C GLY A 79 6.51 -7.59 -15.29
N THR A 80 7.38 -7.17 -14.38
CA THR A 80 7.42 -7.65 -13.00
C THR A 80 6.65 -6.67 -12.10
N PRO A 81 5.73 -7.14 -11.26
CA PRO A 81 4.98 -6.25 -10.37
C PRO A 81 5.86 -5.71 -9.24
N TYR A 82 5.72 -4.43 -8.94
CA TYR A 82 6.33 -3.76 -7.78
C TYR A 82 5.26 -2.91 -7.09
N ILE A 83 5.18 -3.01 -5.77
CA ILE A 83 4.21 -2.27 -4.96
C ILE A 83 4.81 -0.99 -4.38
N PHE A 84 3.99 0.06 -4.37
CA PHE A 84 4.27 1.39 -3.85
C PHE A 84 3.12 1.80 -2.92
N CYS A 85 3.44 2.46 -1.80
CA CYS A 85 2.53 2.71 -0.68
C CYS A 85 2.35 4.21 -0.40
N GLY A 86 1.21 4.59 0.17
CA GLY A 86 0.95 5.99 0.55
C GLY A 86 0.71 6.91 -0.65
N ILE A 87 0.23 6.36 -1.76
CA ILE A 87 -0.10 7.12 -2.97
C ILE A 87 -1.45 7.80 -2.79
N SER A 88 -1.48 9.13 -2.70
CA SER A 88 -2.76 9.86 -2.68
C SER A 88 -3.52 9.76 -4.01
N SER A 89 -4.85 9.87 -3.95
CA SER A 89 -5.70 9.97 -5.14
C SER A 89 -5.31 11.13 -6.07
N GLN A 90 -4.79 12.23 -5.52
CA GLN A 90 -4.29 13.38 -6.28
C GLN A 90 -3.03 13.03 -7.08
N ARG A 91 -2.08 12.31 -6.47
CA ARG A 91 -0.89 11.79 -7.16
C ARG A 91 -1.26 10.79 -8.24
N TRP A 92 -2.20 9.90 -7.95
CA TRP A 92 -2.74 8.97 -8.96
C TRP A 92 -3.34 9.70 -10.16
N ALA A 93 -4.17 10.71 -9.92
CA ALA A 93 -4.77 11.52 -10.98
C ALA A 93 -3.71 12.24 -11.83
N ARG A 94 -2.69 12.82 -11.18
CA ARG A 94 -1.55 13.45 -11.86
C ARG A 94 -0.75 12.45 -12.68
N PHE A 95 -0.46 11.26 -12.13
CA PHE A 95 0.22 10.20 -12.86
C PHE A 95 -0.49 9.86 -14.17
N LYS A 96 -1.80 9.66 -14.12
CA LYS A 96 -2.60 9.33 -15.31
C LYS A 96 -2.62 10.47 -16.32
N ASN A 97 -2.84 11.70 -15.87
CA ASN A 97 -2.93 12.86 -16.75
C ASN A 97 -1.60 13.12 -17.45
N GLU A 98 -0.51 13.26 -16.69
CA GLU A 98 0.82 13.53 -17.24
C GLU A 98 1.35 12.35 -18.05
N GLY A 99 1.00 11.10 -17.67
CA GLY A 99 1.41 9.92 -18.42
C GLY A 99 0.73 9.81 -19.79
N MET A 100 -0.54 10.20 -19.88
CA MET A 100 -1.31 10.17 -21.14
C MET A 100 -0.86 11.25 -22.14
N PHE A 101 -0.54 12.46 -21.65
CA PHE A 101 -0.20 13.59 -22.51
C PHE A 101 1.30 13.75 -22.75
N ASN A 102 2.15 13.16 -21.90
CA ASN A 102 3.61 13.25 -21.98
C ASN A 102 4.24 11.85 -22.01
N SER A 103 5.02 11.50 -20.98
CA SER A 103 5.72 10.23 -20.85
C SER A 103 5.27 9.48 -19.61
N TRP A 104 4.76 8.26 -19.79
CA TRP A 104 4.44 7.36 -18.69
C TRP A 104 5.62 7.08 -17.75
N GLY A 105 6.84 7.04 -18.30
CA GLY A 105 8.05 6.82 -17.51
C GLY A 105 8.36 8.01 -16.60
N GLU A 106 8.35 9.22 -17.15
CA GLU A 106 8.62 10.45 -16.38
C GLU A 106 7.53 10.70 -15.34
N SER A 107 6.26 10.51 -15.72
CA SER A 107 5.12 10.63 -14.81
C SER A 107 5.22 9.65 -13.62
N PHE A 108 5.63 8.40 -13.88
CA PHE A 108 5.84 7.42 -12.81
C PHE A 108 6.94 7.85 -11.84
N HIS A 109 8.07 8.37 -12.35
CA HIS A 109 9.16 8.88 -11.51
C HIS A 109 8.71 10.07 -10.66
N ALA A 110 7.93 10.99 -11.22
CA ALA A 110 7.48 12.19 -10.51
C ALA A 110 6.46 11.90 -9.39
N TYR A 111 5.55 10.94 -9.61
CA TYR A 111 4.37 10.79 -8.75
C TYR A 111 4.34 9.51 -7.90
N ILE A 112 5.05 8.45 -8.29
CA ILE A 112 4.92 7.11 -7.69
C ILE A 112 6.26 6.52 -7.24
N ARG A 113 7.35 6.66 -8.01
CA ARG A 113 8.60 5.89 -7.82
C ARG A 113 9.18 5.97 -6.40
N ASP A 114 9.14 7.13 -5.78
CA ASP A 114 9.77 7.38 -4.47
C ASP A 114 8.92 6.87 -3.29
N TYR A 115 7.71 6.38 -3.55
CA TYR A 115 6.77 5.90 -2.55
C TYR A 115 6.94 4.38 -2.31
N THR A 116 8.18 3.95 -2.10
CA THR A 116 8.47 2.55 -1.79
C THR A 116 7.85 2.17 -0.45
N CYS A 117 7.20 1.01 -0.40
CA CYS A 117 6.65 0.48 0.85
C CYS A 117 7.77 0.17 1.86
N ASN A 118 7.51 0.38 3.14
CA ASN A 118 8.41 -0.03 4.23
C ASN A 118 8.19 -1.52 4.55
N CYS A 119 8.69 -2.38 3.66
CA CYS A 119 8.60 -3.84 3.76
C CYS A 119 9.96 -4.47 3.43
N TYR A 120 10.16 -5.73 3.86
CA TYR A 120 11.40 -6.49 3.60
C TYR A 120 11.25 -7.50 2.45
#